data_AF-A0A090RQH7-F1
#
_entry.id   AF-A0A090RQH7-F1
#
_cell.length_a   1.000
_cell.length_b   1.000
_cell.length_c   1.000
_cell.angle_alpha   90.00
_cell.angle_beta   90.00
_cell.angle_gamma   90.00
#
_symmetry.space_group_name_H-M   'P 1'
#
loop_
_entity.id
_entity.type
_entity.pdbx_description
1 polymer ?
#
loop_
_entity_poly.entity_id
_entity_poly.type
_entity_poly.pdbx_seq_one_letter_code
_entity_poly.pdbx_strand_id
1 'polypeptide(L)' 'MDEQGVRYLETLITNCVEEKRTVIAVHHDVSAVRRLDATVHVVNRRLVENGRHDQVLNTNGIERLFQHYSTSSQNQREVA' A
#
# COMPACT_ATOMS: atom_id res chain seq x y z
N MET A 1 -11.49 7.72 -11.55
CA MET A 1 -12.76 7.59 -10.81
C MET A 1 -13.26 8.98 -10.51
N ASP A 2 -14.57 9.16 -10.52
CA ASP A 2 -15.21 10.35 -9.96
C ASP A 2 -15.20 10.30 -8.43
N GLU A 3 -15.54 11.43 -7.79
CA GLU A 3 -15.52 11.54 -6.33
C GLU A 3 -16.47 10.53 -5.65
N GLN A 4 -17.60 10.22 -6.30
CA GLN A 4 -18.57 9.26 -5.80
C GLN A 4 -18.01 7.83 -5.81
N GLY A 5 -17.33 7.41 -6.87
CA GLY A 5 -16.72 6.09 -6.96
C GLY A 5 -15.64 5.86 -5.90
N VAL A 6 -14.84 6.89 -5.58
CA VAL A 6 -13.82 6.82 -4.53
C VAL A 6 -14.46 6.60 -3.16
N ARG A 7 -15.48 7.39 -2.82
CA ARG A 7 -16.17 7.30 -1.53
C ARG A 7 -16.90 5.96 -1.36
N TYR A 8 -17.46 5.43 -2.44
CA TYR A 8 -18.10 4.11 -2.43
C TYR A 8 -17.08 3.00 -2.14
N LEU A 9 -15.93 3.03 -2.81
CA LEU A 9 -14.86 2.05 -2.58
C LEU A 9 -14.32 2.10 -1.14
N GLU A 10 -14.12 3.30 -0.60
CA GLU A 10 -13.70 3.50 0.80
C GLU A 10 -14.71 2.87 1.77
N THR A 11 -16.01 3.13 1.56
CA THR A 11 -17.07 2.55 2.39
C THR A 11 -17.08 1.02 2.34
N LEU A 12 -16.92 0.45 1.14
CA LEU A 12 -16.87 -1.01 0.97
C LEU A 12 -15.68 -1.64 1.71
N ILE A 13 -14.51 -1.01 1.66
CA ILE A 13 -13.32 -1.53 2.34
C ILE A 13 -13.54 -1.46 3.86
N THR A 14 -14.05 -0.34 4.38
CA THR A 14 -14.36 -0.19 5.81
C THR A 14 -15.33 -1.25 6.29
N ASN A 15 -16.43 -1.48 5.58
CA ASN A 15 -17.42 -2.51 5.94
C ASN A 15 -16.78 -3.91 5.98
N CYS A 16 -15.92 -4.25 5.00
CA CYS A 16 -15.21 -5.53 5.01
C CYS A 16 -14.32 -5.68 6.25
N VAL A 17 -13.62 -4.62 6.64
CA VAL A 17 -12.73 -4.63 7.83
C VAL A 17 -13.55 -4.75 9.12
N GLU A 18 -14.68 -4.05 9.22
CA GLU A 18 -15.61 -4.14 10.36
C GLU A 18 -16.18 -5.56 10.53
N GLU A 19 -16.45 -6.25 9.43
CA GLU A 19 -16.83 -7.66 9.40
C GLU A 19 -15.66 -8.63 9.69
N LYS A 20 -14.49 -8.12 10.07
CA LYS A 20 -13.25 -8.88 10.32
C LYS A 20 -12.76 -9.67 9.11
N ARG A 21 -13.04 -9.19 7.89
CA ARG A 21 -12.49 -9.77 6.67
C ARG A 21 -11.11 -9.19 6.38
N THR A 22 -10.23 -10.01 5.81
CA THR A 22 -8.95 -9.54 5.29
C THR A 22 -9.14 -8.99 3.88
N VAL A 23 -8.79 -7.72 3.66
CA VAL A 23 -8.87 -7.06 2.36
C VAL A 23 -7.46 -6.92 1.78
N ILE A 24 -7.27 -7.40 0.55
CA ILE A 24 -6.05 -7.18 -0.22
C ILE A 24 -6.43 -6.31 -1.42
N ALA A 25 -5.83 -5.12 -1.52
CA ALA A 25 -6.11 -4.17 -2.60
C ALA A 25 -4.80 -3.79 -3.30
N VAL A 26 -4.85 -3.72 -4.64
CA VAL A 26 -3.76 -3.18 -5.47
C VAL A 26 -4.19 -1.79 -5.92
N HIS A 27 -3.53 -0.77 -5.39
CA HIS A 27 -3.86 0.63 -5.66
C HIS A 27 -2.65 1.35 -6.26
N HIS A 28 -2.86 2.18 -7.28
CA HIS A 28 -1.81 3.01 -7.89
C HIS A 28 -1.62 4.35 -7.14
N ASP A 29 -2.62 4.76 -6.38
CA ASP A 29 -2.61 6.00 -5.57
C ASP A 29 -2.48 5.67 -4.08
N VAL A 30 -1.36 6.09 -3.49
CA VAL A 30 -1.07 5.95 -2.06
C VAL A 30 -2.01 6.81 -1.20
N SER A 31 -2.53 7.91 -1.75
CA SER A 31 -3.45 8.82 -1.04
C SER A 31 -4.76 8.12 -0.70
N ALA A 32 -5.25 7.22 -1.55
CA ALA A 32 -6.42 6.40 -1.26
C ALA A 32 -6.19 5.48 -0.06
N VAL A 33 -5.02 4.87 0.05
CA VAL A 33 -4.67 4.03 1.20
C VAL A 33 -4.58 4.86 2.48
N ARG A 34 -4.06 6.09 2.40
CA ARG A 34 -4.01 7.00 3.56
C ARG A 34 -5.41 7.39 4.07
N ARG A 35 -6.39 7.56 3.18
CA ARG A 35 -7.76 7.93 3.58
C ARG A 35 -8.54 6.83 4.32
N LEU A 36 -8.15 5.56 4.14
CA LEU A 36 -8.80 4.41 4.77
C LEU A 36 -8.57 4.32 6.29
N ASP A 37 -7.69 5.15 6.85
CA ASP A 37 -7.33 5.14 8.28
C ASP A 37 -7.00 3.74 8.85
N ALA A 38 -6.33 2.92 8.03
CA ALA A 38 -6.10 1.51 8.34
C ALA A 38 -4.69 1.23 8.85
N THR A 39 -4.53 0.07 9.48
CA THR A 39 -3.21 -0.58 9.60
C THR A 39 -2.87 -1.21 8.26
N VAL A 40 -1.66 -0.95 7.76
CA VAL A 40 -1.22 -1.37 6.44
C VAL A 40 0.02 -2.25 6.55
N HIS A 41 0.14 -3.19 5.62
CA HIS A 41 1.33 -4.00 5.43
C HIS A 41 1.91 -3.71 4.07
N VAL A 42 3.17 -3.30 4.01
CA VAL A 42 3.85 -3.06 2.74
C VAL A 42 4.72 -4.25 2.37
N VAL A 43 4.48 -4.79 1.18
CA VAL A 43 5.13 -6.02 0.71
C VAL A 43 5.83 -5.74 -0.62
N ASN A 44 7.12 -6.05 -0.69
CA ASN A 44 7.90 -6.10 -1.93
C ASN A 44 8.73 -7.38 -1.93
N ARG A 45 8.16 -8.48 -2.44
CA ARG A 45 8.64 -9.88 -2.36
C ARG A 45 8.79 -10.44 -0.94
N ARG A 46 8.95 -9.58 0.07
CA ARG A 46 8.92 -9.82 1.51
C ARG A 46 8.19 -8.68 2.20
N LEU A 47 7.72 -8.90 3.42
CA LEU A 47 7.19 -7.83 4.27
C LEU A 47 8.32 -6.81 4.52
N VAL A 48 8.07 -5.57 4.13
CA VAL A 48 9.02 -4.46 4.28
C VAL A 48 8.75 -3.72 5.58
N GLU A 49 7.48 -3.38 5.82
CA GLU A 49 7.06 -2.58 6.97
C GLU A 49 5.56 -2.79 7.26
N ASN A 50 5.15 -2.54 8.50
CA ASN A 50 3.75 -2.60 8.93
C ASN A 50 3.48 -1.59 10.05
N GLY A 51 2.23 -1.15 10.17
CA GLY A 51 1.82 -0.13 11.14
C GLY A 51 0.64 0.71 10.63
N ARG A 52 0.29 1.79 11.32
CA ARG A 52 -0.75 2.71 10.80
C ARG A 52 -0.29 3.37 9.51
N HIS A 53 -1.23 3.67 8.63
CA HIS A 53 -0.94 4.27 7.32
C HIS A 53 -0.10 5.55 7.41
N ASP A 54 -0.29 6.39 8.43
CA ASP A 54 0.43 7.65 8.65
C ASP A 54 1.89 7.42 9.04
N GLN A 55 2.15 6.37 9.81
CA GLN A 55 3.49 5.95 10.21
C GLN A 55 4.25 5.29 9.06
N VAL A 56 3.58 4.42 8.30
CA VAL A 56 4.24 3.60 7.26
C VAL A 56 4.35 4.33 5.93
N LEU A 57 3.30 5.04 5.52
CA LEU A 57 3.24 5.74 4.22
C LEU A 57 3.70 7.20 4.36
N ASN A 58 4.61 7.51 5.27
CA ASN A 58 5.24 8.84 5.33
C ASN A 58 6.23 9.04 4.16
N THR A 59 6.72 10.27 3.94
CA THR A 59 7.63 10.58 2.82
C THR A 59 8.85 9.64 2.78
N ASN A 60 9.51 9.43 3.92
CA ASN A 60 10.68 8.56 4.03
C ASN A 60 10.32 7.08 3.79
N GLY A 61 9.15 6.64 4.26
CA GLY A 61 8.63 5.29 4.05
C GLY A 61 8.40 5.02 2.56
N ILE A 62 7.73 5.95 1.87
CA ILE A 62 7.48 5.87 0.42
C ILE A 62 8.80 5.85 -0.37
N GLU A 63 9.75 6.72 -0.04
CA GLU A 63 11.07 6.72 -0.69
C GLU A 63 11.80 5.37 -0.55
N ARG A 64 11.76 4.74 0.63
CA ARG A 64 12.36 3.41 0.85
C ARG A 64 11.73 2.33 -0.03
N LEU A 65 10.41 2.41 -0.28
CA LEU A 65 9.72 1.46 -1.17
C LEU A 65 10.23 1.55 -2.61
N PHE A 66 10.37 2.77 -3.12
CA PHE A 66 10.89 3.00 -4.47
C PHE A 66 12.38 2.60 -4.58
N GLN A 67 13.20 2.89 -3.57
CA GLN A 67 14.60 2.45 -3.55
C GLN A 67 14.73 0.93 -3.62
N HIS A 68 13.92 0.18 -2.86
CA HIS A 68 13.93 -1.29 -2.91
C HIS A 68 13.52 -1.85 -4.28
N TYR A 69 12.68 -1.11 -5.03
CA TYR A 69 12.30 -1.47 -6.40
C TYR A 69 13.50 -1.30 -7.36
N SER A 70 14.18 -0.16 -7.30
CA SER A 70 15.33 0.18 -8.16
C SER A 70 16.54 -0.75 -7.93
N THR A 71 16.91 -1.03 -6.68
CA THR A 71 18.07 -1.89 -6.38
C THR A 71 17.84 -3.34 -6.82
N SER A 72 16.60 -3.83 -6.74
CA SER A 72 16.28 -5.20 -7.16
C SER A 72 16.29 -5.42 -8.67
N SER A 73 16.12 -4.35 -9.45
CA SER A 73 16.13 -4.39 -10.92
C SER A 73 17.56 -4.49 -11.49
N GLN A 74 18.59 -4.13 -10.71
CA GLN A 74 20.00 -4.27 -11.13
C GLN A 74 20.54 -5.68 -10.86
N ASN A 75 20.12 -6.36 -9.80
CA ASN A 75 20.62 -7.70 -9.46
C ASN A 75 20.14 -8.86 -10.36
N GLN A 76 19.19 -8.63 -11.28
CA GLN A 76 18.74 -9.65 -12.23
C GLN A 76 19.47 -9.60 -13.59
N ARG A 77 20.36 -8.62 -13.82
CA ARG A 77 21.12 -8.50 -15.08
C ARG A 77 22.50 -9.13 -15.07
N GLU A 78 22.95 -9.69 -13.94
CA GLU A 78 24.33 -10.19 -13.78
C GLU A 78 24.46 -11.72 -13.82
N VAL A 79 23.41 -12.43 -14.25
CA VAL A 79 23.47 -13.88 -14.47
C VAL A 79 22.97 -14.20 -15.89
N ALA A 80 23.80 -13.91 -16.88
CA ALA A 80 23.68 -14.39 -18.25
C ALA A 80 25.07 -14.55 -18.87
#